data_AF-D7F2N7-F1
#
_entry.id   AF-D7F2N7-F1
#
_cell.length_a   1.000
_cell.length_b   1.000
_cell.length_c   1.000
_cell.angle_alpha   90.00
_cell.angle_beta   90.00
_cell.angle_gamma   90.00
#
_symmetry.space_group_name_H-M   'P 1'
#
loop_
_entity.id
_entity.type
_entity.pdbx_description
1 polymer ?
#
loop_
_entity_poly.entity_id
_entity_poly.type
_entity_poly.pdbx_seq_one_letter_code
_entity_poly.pdbx_strand_id
1 'polypeptide(L)' 'PPLGRFAVRDMKQTVAVGVIKEVAKKEAGGKTTKAAEKALKKK' A
#
# COMPACT_ATOMS: atom_id res chain seq x y z
N PRO A 1 5.61 -2.59 -11.86
CA PRO A 1 5.45 -1.24 -11.24
C PRO A 1 4.03 -0.63 -11.41
N PRO A 2 3.00 -1.21 -10.76
CA PRO A 2 1.63 -0.70 -10.84
C PRO A 2 1.24 0.28 -9.72
N LEU A 3 1.75 0.12 -8.49
CA LEU A 3 1.25 0.85 -7.31
C LEU A 3 1.81 2.27 -7.13
N GLY A 4 2.84 2.65 -7.89
CA GLY A 4 3.50 3.95 -7.74
C GLY A 4 2.90 5.08 -8.58
N ARG A 5 1.91 4.79 -9.42
CA ARG A 5 1.25 5.76 -10.31
C ARG A 5 -0.05 6.23 -9.66
N PHE A 6 -0.28 7.53 -9.63
CA PHE A 6 -1.52 8.09 -9.11
C PHE A 6 -2.04 9.22 -10.00
N ALA A 7 -3.35 9.43 -9.93
CA ALA A 7 -4.03 10.55 -10.57
C ALA A 7 -4.65 11.42 -9.48
N VAL A 8 -4.45 12.73 -9.58
CA VAL A 8 -5.14 13.71 -8.75
C VAL A 8 -6.38 14.15 -9.51
N ARG A 9 -7.54 13.99 -8.89
CA ARG A 9 -8.85 14.32 -9.47
C ARG A 9 -9.48 15.48 -8.72
N ASP A 10 -10.05 16.40 -9.46
CA ASP A 10 -11.05 17.33 -8.94
C ASP A 10 -12.34 17.10 -9.73
N MET A 11 -13.35 16.59 -9.02
CA MET A 11 -14.59 16.06 -9.59
C MET A 11 -14.35 15.05 -10.72
N LYS A 12 -14.73 15.39 -11.96
CA LYS A 12 -14.64 14.53 -13.15
C LYS A 12 -13.37 14.80 -13.97
N GLN A 13 -12.51 15.72 -13.53
CA GLN A 13 -11.29 16.09 -14.24
C GLN A 13 -10.04 15.64 -13.48
N THR A 14 -9.01 15.25 -14.23
CA THR A 14 -7.68 14.96 -13.69
C THR A 14 -6.85 16.22 -13.69
N VAL A 15 -6.52 16.74 -12.52
CA VAL A 15 -5.74 17.98 -12.37
C VAL A 15 -4.23 17.71 -12.44
N ALA A 16 -3.79 16.51 -12.07
CA ALA A 16 -2.38 16.11 -12.16
C ALA A 16 -2.21 14.58 -12.22
N VAL A 17 -1.04 14.15 -12.68
CA VAL A 17 -0.57 12.75 -12.66
C VAL A 17 0.85 12.71 -12.10
N GLY A 18 1.14 11.69 -11.30
CA GLY A 18 2.43 11.57 -10.63
C GLY A 18 2.90 10.14 -10.45
N VAL A 19 4.22 10.01 -10.23
CA VAL A 19 4.89 8.76 -9.85
C VAL A 19 5.62 8.99 -8.54
N ILE A 20 5.38 8.09 -7.57
CA ILE A 20 5.99 8.16 -6.24
C ILE A 20 7.47 7.77 -6.33
N LYS A 21 8.37 8.61 -5.79
CA LYS A 21 9.82 8.37 -5.74
C LYS A 21 10.23 7.57 -4.50
N GLU A 22 9.78 7.97 -3.32
CA GLU A 22 10.08 7.32 -2.05
C GLU A 22 8.84 7.31 -1.14
N VAL A 23 8.79 6.34 -0.22
CA VAL A 23 7.73 6.22 0.79
C VAL A 23 8.35 5.94 2.16
N ALA A 24 7.92 6.70 3.17
CA ALA A 24 8.17 6.36 4.56
C ALA A 24 7.16 5.27 4.98
N LYS A 25 7.66 4.08 5.33
CA LYS A 25 6.80 2.96 5.74
C LYS A 25 6.40 3.12 7.20
N LYS A 26 5.10 3.06 7.47
CA LYS A 26 4.60 2.97 8.85
C LYS A 26 4.82 1.55 9.39
N GLU A 27 5.04 1.45 10.70
CA GLU A 27 5.10 0.16 11.39
C GLU A 27 3.80 -0.63 11.20
N ALA A 28 3.94 -1.92 10.91
CA ALA A 28 2.83 -2.80 10.62
C ALA A 28 2.15 -3.25 11.93
N GLY A 29 1.13 -2.51 12.36
CA GLY A 29 0.24 -2.87 13.47
C GLY A 29 -1.06 -3.51 12.98
N GLY A 30 -0.98 -4.68 12.32
CA GLY A 30 -2.15 -5.38 11.78
C GLY A 30 -2.52 -6.61 12.60
N LYS A 31 -3.83 -6.90 12.74
CA LYS A 31 -4.29 -8.16 13.35
C LYS A 31 -3.91 -9.35 12.46
N THR A 32 -3.13 -10.27 12.99
CA THR A 32 -2.80 -11.55 12.34
C THR A 32 -3.93 -12.56 12.52
N THR A 33 -4.14 -13.40 11.50
CA THR A 33 -5.08 -14.52 11.61
C THR A 33 -4.38 -15.71 12.27
N LYS A 34 -5.13 -16.53 13.01
CA LYS A 34 -4.61 -17.76 13.65
C LYS A 34 -3.92 -18.70 12.66
N ALA A 35 -4.37 -18.72 11.41
CA ALA A 35 -3.76 -19.50 10.33
C ALA A 35 -2.38 -18.94 9.94
N ALA A 36 -2.25 -17.61 9.84
CA ALA A 36 -0.98 -16.95 9.53
C ALA A 36 0.07 -17.18 10.64
N GLU A 37 -0.33 -17.12 11.91
CA GLU A 37 0.55 -17.39 13.05
C GLU A 37 1.07 -18.84 13.06
N LYS A 38 0.20 -19.82 12.75
CA LYS A 38 0.59 -21.23 12.63
C LYS A 38 1.55 -21.47 11.46
N ALA A 39 1.36 -20.76 10.34
CA ALA A 39 2.24 -20.87 9.18
C ALA A 39 3.62 -20.24 9.45
N LEU A 40 3.66 -19.10 10.15
CA LEU A 40 4.91 -18.45 10.54
C LEU A 40 5.75 -19.28 11.51
N LYS A 41 5.12 -20.00 12.45
CA LYS A 41 5.82 -20.89 13.41
C LYS A 41 6.34 -22.20 12.80
N LYS A 42 5.87 -22.59 11.62
CA LYS A 42 6.31 -23.80 10.90
C LYS A 42 7.44 -23.52 9.89
N LYS A 43 7.80 -22.25 9.72
CA LYS A 43 8.92 -21.81 8.91
C LYS A 43 10.15 -21.67 9.80
#